data_AF-A0A369WCQ7-F1
#
_entry.id   AF-A0A369WCQ7-F1
#
_cell.length_a   1.000
_cell.length_b   1.000
_cell.length_c   1.000
_cell.angle_alpha   90.00
_cell.angle_beta   90.00
_cell.angle_gamma   90.00
#
_symmetry.space_group_name_H-M   'P 1'
#
loop_
_entity.id
_entity.type
_entity.pdbx_description
1 polymer ?
#
loop_
_entity_poly.entity_id
_entity_poly.type
_entity_poly.pdbx_seq_one_letter_code
_entity_poly.pdbx_strand_id
1 'polypeptide(L)'
;MSVLVLGVGNILLTDEGIGVRTIEALLERYHVPAGVELLDGGTAGMELMEVMARREHVILLDAVNTGAEPGTVVTLEEDEVPALFRSRISPHQLGISDLLGVMSLTGELPNHFTLFGVVPYSMETGTELSEPMVPKLEQMVELVFDKLEAMGLPLIERGPDEPFAQAQDRPPVFAENPTVSLV
;
A
#
# COMPACT_ATOMS: atom_id res chain seq x y z
N MET A 1 -8.64 -16.87 -3.84
CA MET A 1 -8.58 -15.41 -3.98
C MET A 1 -7.22 -14.92 -3.53
N SER A 2 -6.57 -14.09 -4.36
CA SER A 2 -5.24 -13.51 -4.06
C SER A 2 -5.36 -12.00 -4.00
N VAL A 3 -5.35 -11.47 -2.77
CA VAL A 3 -5.45 -10.04 -2.47
C VAL A 3 -4.09 -9.53 -2.02
N LEU A 4 -3.64 -8.43 -2.61
CA LEU A 4 -2.47 -7.69 -2.19
C LEU A 4 -2.92 -6.37 -1.57
N VAL A 5 -2.53 -6.10 -0.32
CA VAL A 5 -2.61 -4.78 0.30
C VAL A 5 -1.22 -4.18 0.27
N LEU A 6 -1.08 -3.09 -0.46
CA LEU A 6 0.19 -2.49 -0.80
C LEU A 6 0.25 -1.06 -0.27
N GLY A 7 1.10 -0.84 0.73
CA GLY A 7 1.41 0.49 1.24
C GLY A 7 2.55 1.12 0.45
N VAL A 8 2.30 2.28 -0.14
CA VAL A 8 3.32 3.06 -0.85
C VAL A 8 3.48 4.41 -0.17
N GLY A 9 4.63 5.02 -0.39
CA GLY A 9 4.98 6.32 0.18
C GLY A 9 6.42 6.41 0.66
N ASN A 10 6.83 7.63 0.98
CA ASN A 10 8.17 7.91 1.50
C ASN A 10 8.11 8.21 2.99
N ILE A 11 8.57 7.27 3.82
CA ILE A 11 8.62 7.43 5.28
C ILE A 11 9.53 8.57 5.75
N LEU A 12 10.36 9.14 4.87
CA LEU A 12 11.23 10.29 5.20
C LEU A 12 10.53 11.64 5.03
N LEU A 13 9.28 11.64 4.55
CA LEU A 13 8.51 12.84 4.21
C LEU A 13 7.19 12.92 4.99
N THR A 14 7.26 12.71 6.31
CA THR A 14 6.16 12.90 7.27
C THR A 14 4.90 12.13 6.84
N ASP A 15 3.87 12.82 6.35
CA ASP A 15 2.58 12.20 6.02
C ASP A 15 2.61 11.39 4.72
N GLU A 16 3.62 11.58 3.86
CA GLU A 16 3.80 10.74 2.66
C GLU A 16 3.96 9.26 3.03
N GLY A 17 4.44 8.97 4.24
CA GLY A 17 4.59 7.61 4.74
C GLY A 17 3.29 6.92 5.17
N ILE A 18 2.12 7.56 5.11
CA ILE A 18 0.87 7.03 5.68
C ILE A 18 0.50 5.63 5.17
N GLY A 19 0.74 5.33 3.88
CA GLY A 19 0.50 4.02 3.30
C GLY A 19 1.37 2.94 3.94
N VAL A 20 2.68 3.19 4.03
CA VAL A 20 3.64 2.31 4.70
C VAL A 20 3.32 2.13 6.17
N ARG A 21 3.01 3.21 6.89
CA ARG A 21 2.62 3.16 8.31
C ARG A 21 1.36 2.34 8.55
N THR A 22 0.41 2.36 7.60
CA THR A 22 -0.80 1.54 7.68
C THR A 22 -0.47 0.05 7.56
N ILE A 23 0.45 -0.34 6.66
CA ILE A 23 0.91 -1.74 6.57
C ILE A 23 1.61 -2.19 7.85
N GLU A 24 2.48 -1.35 8.41
CA GLU A 24 3.14 -1.64 9.69
C GLU A 24 2.13 -1.89 10.81
N ALA A 25 1.14 -1.00 10.94
CA ALA A 25 0.07 -1.12 11.94
C ALA A 25 -0.77 -2.38 11.74
N LEU A 26 -1.12 -2.74 10.50
CA LEU A 26 -1.86 -3.97 10.21
C LEU A 26 -1.06 -5.23 10.58
N LEU A 27 0.23 -5.26 10.25
CA LEU A 27 1.13 -6.37 10.59
C LEU A 27 1.37 -6.51 12.10
N GLU A 28 1.41 -5.39 12.82
CA GLU A 28 1.54 -5.32 14.28
C GLU A 28 0.29 -5.85 14.99
N ARG A 29 -0.90 -5.51 14.48
CA ARG A 29 -2.17 -5.72 15.20
C ARG A 29 -2.90 -6.99 14.81
N TYR A 30 -2.64 -7.53 13.62
CA TYR A 30 -3.43 -8.64 13.08
C TYR A 30 -2.58 -9.80 12.53
N HIS A 31 -3.17 -10.99 12.57
CA HIS A 31 -2.79 -12.13 11.75
C HIS A 31 -3.51 -12.05 10.40
N VAL A 32 -2.74 -12.30 9.34
CA VAL A 32 -3.20 -12.19 7.96
C VAL A 32 -3.70 -13.56 7.49
N PRO A 33 -4.94 -13.69 6.99
CA PRO A 33 -5.46 -14.96 6.53
C PRO A 33 -4.79 -15.41 5.22
N ALA A 34 -4.89 -16.71 4.93
CA ALA A 34 -4.43 -17.24 3.66
C ALA A 34 -5.16 -16.55 2.49
N GLY A 35 -4.39 -16.11 1.48
CA GLY A 35 -4.93 -15.39 0.31
C GLY A 35 -4.87 -13.86 0.42
N VAL A 36 -4.41 -13.31 1.55
CA VAL A 36 -4.06 -11.90 1.70
C VAL A 36 -2.55 -11.76 1.89
N GLU A 37 -1.96 -10.79 1.22
CA GLU A 37 -0.57 -10.40 1.40
C GLU A 37 -0.52 -8.91 1.74
N LEU A 38 0.19 -8.56 2.82
CA LEU A 38 0.47 -7.17 3.19
C LEU A 38 1.91 -6.86 2.80
N LEU A 39 2.10 -5.83 1.97
CA LEU A 39 3.42 -5.46 1.46
C LEU A 39 3.68 -3.98 1.65
N ASP A 40 4.84 -3.68 2.24
CA ASP A 40 5.45 -2.35 2.18
C ASP A 40 6.16 -2.20 0.84
N GLY A 41 5.60 -1.38 -0.04
CA GLY A 41 6.15 -1.05 -1.34
C GLY A 41 7.07 0.18 -1.31
N GLY A 42 7.12 0.93 -0.20
CA GLY A 42 7.85 2.18 -0.09
C GLY A 42 7.66 3.07 -1.31
N THR A 43 8.76 3.45 -1.95
CA THR A 43 8.77 4.26 -3.17
C THR A 43 9.00 3.44 -4.45
N ALA A 44 8.81 2.12 -4.42
CA ALA A 44 9.04 1.25 -5.56
C ALA A 44 8.06 1.58 -6.71
N GLY A 45 8.52 1.40 -7.94
CA GLY A 45 7.74 1.64 -9.15
C GLY A 45 7.58 0.34 -9.93
N MET A 46 8.41 0.16 -10.95
CA MET A 46 8.35 -1.01 -11.83
C MET A 46 8.65 -2.32 -11.10
N GLU A 47 9.40 -2.26 -10.00
CA GLU A 47 9.72 -3.42 -9.17
C GLU A 47 8.46 -4.08 -8.58
N LEU A 48 7.36 -3.32 -8.46
CA LEU A 48 6.09 -3.84 -7.96
C LEU A 48 5.31 -4.67 -9.00
N MET A 49 5.79 -4.77 -10.25
CA MET A 49 5.09 -5.49 -11.31
C MET A 49 4.85 -6.96 -10.96
N GLU A 50 5.89 -7.66 -10.52
CA GLU A 50 5.80 -9.10 -10.25
C GLU A 50 4.82 -9.41 -9.11
N VAL A 51 4.78 -8.55 -8.09
CA VAL A 51 3.91 -8.75 -6.92
C VAL A 51 2.46 -8.34 -7.21
N MET A 52 2.22 -7.34 -8.07
CA MET A 52 0.88 -6.89 -8.46
C MET A 52 0.27 -7.73 -9.58
N ALA A 53 1.08 -8.31 -10.47
CA ALA A 53 0.61 -9.01 -11.64
C ALA A 53 -0.37 -10.14 -11.29
N ARG A 54 -1.48 -10.19 -12.03
CA ARG A 54 -2.48 -11.28 -11.97
C ARG A 54 -3.08 -11.53 -10.58
N ARG A 55 -3.04 -10.52 -9.69
CA ARG A 55 -3.80 -10.54 -8.44
C ARG A 55 -5.29 -10.46 -8.73
N GLU A 56 -6.09 -11.05 -7.86
CA GLU A 56 -7.54 -10.89 -7.95
C GLU A 56 -7.94 -9.47 -7.52
N HIS A 57 -7.30 -8.95 -6.48
CA HIS A 57 -7.55 -7.59 -5.98
C HIS A 57 -6.25 -6.94 -5.48
N VAL A 58 -6.03 -5.67 -5.82
CA VAL A 58 -4.96 -4.85 -5.22
C VAL A 58 -5.61 -3.69 -4.47
N ILE A 59 -5.31 -3.58 -3.17
CA ILE A 59 -5.68 -2.46 -2.29
C ILE A 59 -4.44 -1.59 -2.10
N LEU A 60 -4.44 -0.39 -2.65
CA LEU A 60 -3.36 0.59 -2.53
C LEU A 60 -3.62 1.52 -1.34
N LEU A 61 -2.58 1.75 -0.54
CA LEU A 61 -2.59 2.71 0.58
C LEU A 61 -1.55 3.78 0.29
N ASP A 62 -1.95 5.05 0.21
CA ASP A 62 -1.05 6.14 -0.22
C ASP A 62 -1.44 7.51 0.37
N ALA A 63 -0.49 8.44 0.43
CA ALA A 63 -0.79 9.85 0.53
C ALA A 63 -1.21 10.39 -0.84
N VAL A 64 -2.39 11.00 -0.93
CA VAL A 64 -2.95 11.44 -2.21
C VAL A 64 -3.19 12.94 -2.25
N ASN A 65 -3.06 13.55 -3.42
CA ASN A 65 -3.45 14.95 -3.63
C ASN A 65 -4.59 15.03 -4.64
N THR A 66 -5.80 15.18 -4.13
CA THR A 66 -7.03 15.33 -4.93
C THR A 66 -7.48 16.79 -5.03
N GLY A 67 -6.71 17.74 -4.47
CA GLY A 67 -7.12 19.13 -4.28
C GLY A 67 -8.14 19.34 -3.16
N ALA A 68 -8.49 18.29 -2.41
CA ALA A 68 -9.29 18.40 -1.18
C ALA A 68 -8.46 18.92 0.00
N GLU A 69 -9.14 19.21 1.11
CA GLU A 69 -8.48 19.69 2.33
C GLU A 69 -7.59 18.60 2.98
N PRO A 70 -6.47 18.97 3.62
CA PRO A 70 -5.65 18.05 4.40
C PRO A 70 -6.44 17.20 5.41
N GLY A 71 -6.09 15.92 5.52
CA GLY A 71 -6.76 14.91 6.33
C GLY A 71 -8.04 14.32 5.73
N THR A 72 -8.43 14.77 4.54
CA THR A 72 -9.51 14.13 3.79
C THR A 72 -9.10 12.71 3.43
N VAL A 73 -9.89 11.73 3.86
CA VAL A 73 -9.75 10.34 3.44
C VAL A 73 -10.49 10.15 2.13
N VAL A 74 -9.82 9.52 1.18
CA VAL A 74 -10.26 9.30 -0.18
C VAL A 74 -10.31 7.80 -0.42
N THR A 75 -11.46 7.32 -0.90
CA THR A 75 -11.63 5.96 -1.39
C THR A 75 -11.94 6.02 -2.87
N LEU A 76 -11.19 5.27 -3.68
CA LEU A 76 -11.43 5.10 -5.11
C LEU A 76 -11.50 3.62 -5.44
N GLU A 77 -12.34 3.25 -6.39
CA GLU A 77 -12.47 1.86 -6.83
C GLU A 77 -12.30 1.73 -8.34
N GLU A 78 -11.81 0.58 -8.77
CA GLU A 78 -11.72 0.19 -10.19
C GLU A 78 -11.02 1.24 -11.06
N ASP A 79 -11.68 1.72 -12.12
CA ASP A 79 -11.12 2.63 -13.12
C ASP A 79 -10.73 4.01 -12.54
N GLU A 80 -11.26 4.39 -11.38
CA GLU A 80 -10.89 5.63 -10.69
C GLU A 80 -9.44 5.58 -10.19
N VAL A 81 -8.94 4.39 -9.85
CA VAL A 81 -7.59 4.21 -9.31
C VAL A 81 -6.52 4.49 -10.37
N PRO A 82 -6.49 3.81 -11.55
CA PRO A 82 -5.56 4.18 -12.63
C PRO A 82 -5.76 5.62 -13.15
N ALA A 83 -6.96 6.19 -13.02
CA ALA A 83 -7.20 7.59 -13.37
C ALA A 83 -6.45 8.56 -12.44
N LEU A 84 -6.40 8.30 -11.13
CA LEU A 84 -5.67 9.13 -10.17
C LEU A 84 -4.16 9.15 -10.47
N PHE A 85 -3.53 8.00 -10.73
CA PHE A 85 -2.08 7.96 -11.01
C PHE A 85 -1.68 8.64 -12.32
N ARG A 86 -2.64 9.02 -13.18
CA ARG A 86 -2.38 9.85 -14.37
C ARG A 86 -2.22 11.34 -14.05
N SER A 87 -2.66 11.81 -12.87
CA SER A 87 -2.59 13.23 -12.47
C SER A 87 -1.25 13.66 -11.83
N ARG A 88 -0.30 12.71 -11.61
CA ARG A 88 1.15 12.91 -11.34
C ARG A 88 1.51 13.92 -10.23
N ILE A 89 1.55 13.46 -8.97
CA ILE A 89 1.92 14.33 -7.83
C ILE A 89 3.34 14.01 -7.28
N SER A 90 3.76 12.74 -7.23
CA SER A 90 5.08 12.33 -6.70
C SER A 90 5.89 11.44 -7.67
N PRO A 91 7.23 11.33 -7.49
CA PRO A 91 8.06 10.45 -8.32
C PRO A 91 7.71 8.96 -8.24
N HIS A 92 7.29 8.45 -7.08
CA HIS A 92 6.92 7.04 -6.95
C HIS A 92 5.54 6.76 -7.57
N GLN A 93 4.61 7.73 -7.48
CA GLN A 93 3.33 7.66 -8.21
C GLN A 93 3.51 7.68 -9.73
N LEU A 94 4.57 8.34 -10.23
CA LEU A 94 4.96 8.22 -11.63
C LEU A 94 5.39 6.80 -11.98
N GLY A 95 6.20 6.16 -11.12
CA GLY A 95 6.58 4.76 -11.27
C GLY A 95 5.38 3.80 -11.30
N ILE A 96 4.39 4.01 -10.42
CA ILE A 96 3.14 3.24 -10.40
C ILE A 96 2.29 3.50 -11.66
N SER A 97 2.23 4.74 -12.14
CA SER A 97 1.53 5.09 -13.38
C SER A 97 2.10 4.36 -14.60
N ASP A 98 3.43 4.36 -14.73
CA ASP A 98 4.13 3.65 -15.81
C ASP A 98 3.94 2.14 -15.68
N LEU A 99 4.01 1.60 -14.46
CA LEU A 99 3.73 0.20 -14.16
C LEU A 99 2.33 -0.21 -14.63
N LEU A 100 1.29 0.52 -14.21
CA LEU A 100 -0.09 0.25 -14.62
C LEU A 100 -0.25 0.32 -16.14
N GLY A 101 0.44 1.26 -16.80
CA GLY A 101 0.50 1.35 -18.25
C GLY A 101 1.08 0.09 -18.90
N VAL A 102 2.21 -0.40 -18.39
CA VAL A 102 2.85 -1.64 -18.89
C VAL A 102 1.95 -2.86 -18.65
N MET A 103 1.40 -3.01 -17.44
CA MET A 103 0.51 -4.13 -17.11
C MET A 103 -0.75 -4.15 -17.98
N SER A 104 -1.26 -2.96 -18.35
CA SER A 104 -2.37 -2.83 -19.29
C SER A 104 -2.00 -3.37 -20.68
N LEU A 105 -0.79 -3.05 -21.16
CA LEU A 105 -0.28 -3.52 -22.45
C LEU A 105 0.03 -5.02 -22.45
N THR A 106 0.50 -5.59 -21.33
CA THR A 106 0.81 -7.02 -21.21
C THR A 106 -0.39 -7.88 -20.83
N GLY A 107 -1.52 -7.27 -20.45
CA GLY A 107 -2.73 -8.00 -20.01
C GLY A 107 -2.56 -8.65 -18.63
N GLU A 108 -1.79 -8.01 -17.74
CA GLU A 108 -1.44 -8.55 -16.42
C GLU A 108 -1.98 -7.72 -15.26
N LEU A 109 -2.85 -6.75 -15.56
CA LEU A 109 -3.56 -5.99 -14.54
C LEU A 109 -4.30 -6.92 -13.56
N PRO A 110 -4.35 -6.57 -12.27
CA PRO A 110 -5.32 -7.10 -11.33
C PRO A 110 -6.75 -7.00 -11.87
N ASN A 111 -7.61 -7.92 -11.44
CA ASN A 111 -9.03 -7.88 -11.82
C ASN A 111 -9.76 -6.70 -11.17
N HIS A 112 -9.37 -6.36 -9.94
CA HIS A 112 -9.99 -5.31 -9.14
C HIS A 112 -8.95 -4.41 -8.47
N PHE A 113 -9.30 -3.14 -8.36
CA PHE A 113 -8.52 -2.13 -7.64
C PHE A 113 -9.33 -1.41 -6.57
N THR A 114 -8.68 -1.12 -5.46
CA THR A 114 -9.15 -0.14 -4.47
C THR A 114 -7.98 0.72 -4.04
N LEU A 115 -8.21 2.02 -3.88
CA LEU A 115 -7.27 2.93 -3.23
C LEU A 115 -7.94 3.49 -1.99
N PHE A 116 -7.25 3.38 -0.86
CA PHE A 116 -7.49 4.20 0.31
C PHE A 116 -6.33 5.18 0.42
N GLY A 117 -6.64 6.47 0.53
CA GLY A 117 -5.60 7.47 0.67
C GLY A 117 -6.02 8.62 1.54
N VAL A 118 -5.03 9.38 2.01
CA VAL A 118 -5.27 10.57 2.83
C VAL A 118 -4.55 11.76 2.22
N VAL A 119 -5.22 12.91 2.19
CA VAL A 119 -4.56 14.17 1.81
C VAL A 119 -3.58 14.58 2.92
N PRO A 120 -2.28 14.75 2.66
CA PRO A 120 -1.29 15.02 3.70
C PRO A 120 -1.47 16.42 4.30
N TYR A 121 -1.16 16.57 5.59
CA TYR A 121 -1.02 17.86 6.27
C TYR A 121 0.36 18.45 6.08
N SER A 122 1.39 17.60 6.10
CA SER A 122 2.79 17.99 5.90
C SER A 122 3.56 16.97 5.08
N MET A 123 4.42 17.48 4.21
CA MET A 123 5.38 16.71 3.41
C MET A 123 6.83 17.13 3.74
N GLU A 124 7.04 17.74 4.91
CA GLU A 124 8.37 18.10 5.38
C GLU A 124 9.21 16.87 5.69
N THR A 125 10.54 17.03 5.69
CA THR A 125 11.45 15.94 6.06
C THR A 125 11.26 15.57 7.51
N GLY A 126 10.90 14.31 7.74
CA GLY A 126 10.58 13.77 9.06
C GLY A 126 10.11 12.33 8.94
N THR A 127 10.37 11.52 9.97
CA THR A 127 10.03 10.09 9.97
C THR A 127 8.68 9.79 10.61
N GLU A 128 8.19 10.70 11.44
CA GLU A 128 6.93 10.55 12.14
C GLU A 128 5.79 11.14 11.31
N LEU A 129 4.61 10.54 11.42
CA LEU A 129 3.38 11.18 10.92
C LEU A 129 3.14 12.47 11.70
N SER A 130 2.55 13.47 11.04
CA SER A 130 2.11 14.66 11.75
C SER A 130 1.04 14.31 12.78
N GLU A 131 0.98 15.06 13.89
CA GLU A 131 -0.03 14.87 14.94
C GLU A 131 -1.48 14.73 14.40
N PRO A 132 -1.96 15.58 13.46
CA PRO A 132 -3.30 15.43 12.91
C PRO A 132 -3.48 14.22 11.98
N MET A 133 -2.40 13.60 11.49
CA MET A 133 -2.44 12.41 10.65
C MET A 133 -2.60 11.11 11.45
N VAL A 134 -2.20 11.09 12.73
CA VAL A 134 -2.34 9.92 13.62
C VAL A 134 -3.77 9.33 13.65
N PRO A 135 -4.86 10.11 13.86
CA PRO A 135 -6.20 9.53 13.81
C PRO A 135 -6.62 9.03 12.41
N LYS A 136 -5.94 9.47 11.34
CA LYS A 136 -6.20 9.00 9.98
C LYS A 136 -5.52 7.67 9.69
N LEU A 137 -4.40 7.37 10.33
CA LEU A 137 -3.81 6.04 10.33
C LEU A 137 -4.81 5.00 10.86
N GLU A 138 -5.48 5.29 11.98
CA GLU A 138 -6.50 4.39 12.53
C GLU A 138 -7.67 4.19 11.55
N GLN A 139 -8.15 5.26 10.95
CA GLN A 139 -9.20 5.21 9.93
C GLN A 139 -8.79 4.38 8.70
N MET A 140 -7.52 4.47 8.27
CA MET A 140 -6.97 3.67 7.18
C MET A 140 -6.91 2.18 7.52
N VAL A 141 -6.51 1.84 8.75
CA VAL A 141 -6.50 0.45 9.24
C VAL A 141 -7.93 -0.12 9.26
N GLU A 142 -8.89 0.64 9.77
CA GLU A 142 -10.32 0.24 9.78
C GLU A 142 -10.86 0.00 8.36
N LEU A 143 -10.55 0.88 7.40
CA LEU A 143 -10.98 0.70 6.01
C LEU A 143 -10.45 -0.59 5.37
N VAL A 144 -9.17 -0.93 5.65
CA VAL A 144 -8.59 -2.19 5.16
C VAL A 144 -9.24 -3.39 5.84
N PHE A 145 -9.46 -3.31 7.17
CA PHE A 145 -10.13 -4.35 7.93
C PHE A 145 -11.53 -4.63 7.36
N ASP A 146 -12.36 -3.60 7.21
CA ASP A 146 -13.73 -3.69 6.71
C ASP A 146 -13.76 -4.23 5.27
N LYS A 147 -12.84 -3.78 4.41
CA LYS A 147 -12.76 -4.24 3.02
C LYS A 147 -12.43 -5.73 2.95
N LEU A 148 -11.45 -6.18 3.73
CA LEU A 148 -11.05 -7.59 3.78
C LEU A 148 -12.15 -8.46 4.41
N GLU A 149 -12.84 -7.99 5.44
CA GLU A 149 -13.99 -8.67 6.04
C GLU A 149 -15.14 -8.83 5.03
N ALA A 150 -15.48 -7.77 4.28
CA ALA A 150 -16.50 -7.82 3.23
C ALA A 150 -16.14 -8.79 2.10
N MET A 151 -14.84 -9.04 1.87
CA MET A 151 -14.33 -10.04 0.93
C MET A 151 -14.30 -11.46 1.52
N GLY A 152 -14.70 -11.66 2.77
CA GLY A 152 -14.64 -12.96 3.46
C GLY A 152 -13.23 -13.38 3.85
N LEU A 153 -12.30 -12.42 3.98
CA LEU A 153 -10.90 -12.60 4.36
C LEU A 153 -10.60 -11.83 5.66
N PRO A 154 -11.31 -12.10 6.78
CA PRO A 154 -11.18 -11.30 8.00
C PRO A 154 -9.76 -11.37 8.56
N LEU A 155 -9.23 -10.21 8.95
CA LEU A 155 -8.04 -10.11 9.78
C LEU A 155 -8.37 -10.58 11.20
N ILE A 156 -7.43 -11.27 11.83
CA ILE A 156 -7.61 -11.80 13.20
C ILE A 156 -6.74 -10.99 14.14
N GLU A 157 -7.33 -10.34 15.15
CA GLU A 157 -6.55 -9.57 16.13
C GLU A 157 -5.51 -10.44 16.83
N ARG A 158 -4.31 -9.89 17.01
CA ARG A 158 -3.24 -10.50 17.81
C ARG A 158 -3.53 -10.34 19.30
N GLY A 159 -3.15 -11.36 20.07
CA GLY A 159 -3.23 -11.29 21.53
C GLY A 159 -2.25 -10.24 22.10
N PRO A 160 -2.55 -9.63 23.25
CA PRO A 160 -1.74 -8.56 23.85
C PRO A 160 -0.31 -8.98 24.24
N ASP A 161 -0.05 -10.28 24.34
CA ASP A 161 1.25 -10.85 24.71
C ASP A 161 1.92 -11.62 23.56
N GLU A 162 1.37 -11.57 22.34
CA GLU A 162 1.95 -12.27 21.20
C GLU A 162 3.16 -11.50 20.65
N PRO A 163 4.32 -12.14 20.49
CA PRO A 163 5.48 -11.49 19.89
C PRO A 163 5.17 -11.07 18.46
N PHE A 164 5.65 -9.88 18.09
CA PHE A 164 5.63 -9.39 16.70
C PHE A 164 6.21 -10.45 15.76
N ALA A 165 5.58 -10.61 14.59
CA ALA A 165 6.22 -11.33 13.50
C ALA A 165 7.55 -10.64 13.17
N GLN A 166 8.66 -11.36 13.31
CA GLN A 166 9.98 -10.76 13.13
C GLN A 166 10.18 -10.43 11.65
N ALA A 167 11.04 -9.46 11.33
CA ALA A 167 11.41 -9.15 9.95
C ALA A 167 11.96 -10.36 9.17
N GLN A 168 12.42 -11.40 9.87
CA GLN A 168 12.89 -12.68 9.30
C GLN A 168 11.77 -13.62 8.86
N ASP A 169 10.53 -13.42 9.34
CA ASP A 169 9.35 -14.18 8.92
C ASP A 169 8.66 -13.56 7.69
N ARG A 170 9.14 -12.38 7.25
CA ARG A 170 8.71 -11.75 6.00
C ARG A 170 9.41 -12.46 4.84
N PRO A 171 8.70 -12.87 3.78
CA PRO A 171 9.38 -13.26 2.56
C PRO A 171 10.26 -12.08 2.11
N PRO A 172 11.55 -12.30 1.77
CA PRO A 172 12.37 -11.23 1.24
C PRO A 172 11.71 -10.72 -0.05
N VAL A 173 11.47 -9.41 -0.13
CA VAL A 173 10.94 -8.75 -1.35
C VAL A 173 11.83 -9.08 -2.56
N PHE A 174 13.11 -9.31 -2.31
CA PHE A 174 14.08 -9.78 -3.28
C PHE A 174 14.87 -10.92 -2.65
N ALA A 175 14.50 -12.16 -2.96
CA ALA A 175 15.49 -13.23 -2.85
C ALA A 175 16.62 -12.90 -3.83
N GLU A 176 17.82 -12.63 -3.32
CA GLU A 176 19.01 -12.39 -4.14
C GLU A 176 19.11 -13.50 -5.19
N ASN A 177 18.85 -13.16 -6.46
CA ASN A 177 19.04 -14.09 -7.55
C ASN A 177 20.54 -14.05 -7.89
N PRO A 178 21.34 -15.09 -7.57
CA PRO A 178 22.80 -14.99 -7.57
C PRO A 178 23.43 -15.00 -8.97
N THR A 179 22.70 -14.60 -10.02
CA THR A 179 23.10 -14.80 -11.42
C THR A 179 23.20 -13.52 -12.24
N VAL A 180 23.00 -12.32 -11.67
CA VAL A 180 23.19 -11.07 -12.43
C VAL A 180 24.61 -10.54 -12.18
N SER A 181 25.57 -11.04 -12.96
CA SER A 181 26.88 -10.43 -13.07
C SER A 181 26.73 -9.18 -13.94
N LEU A 182 26.92 -7.99 -13.35
CA LEU A 182 27.01 -6.73 -14.08
C LEU A 182 28.16 -6.81 -15.10
N VAL A 183 27.84 -6.61 -16.38
CA VAL A 183 28.76 -6.21 -17.44
C VAL A 183 28.74 -4.69 -17.58
#